data_AF-A0A072VEV6-F1
#
_entry.id   AF-A0A072VEV6-F1
#
_cell.length_a   1.000
_cell.length_b   1.000
_cell.length_c   1.000
_cell.angle_alpha   90.00
_cell.angle_beta   90.00
_cell.angle_gamma   90.00
#
_symmetry.space_group_name_H-M   'P 1'
#
loop_
_entity.id
_entity.type
_entity.pdbx_description
1 polymer ?
#
loop_
_entity_poly.entity_id
_entity_poly.type
_entity_poly.pdbx_seq_one_letter_code
_entity_poly.pdbx_strand_id
1 'polypeptide(L)'
;MVATKPTITMFSLQMNLFPSPTLTTHSSTKTLPTTTVTATKRRAIVFSSSLVVASWLNFLNFNSAQPLSLSLSLSQQLQDELQQQEDHLVHLFQETSPSVVSIKDIELTKVPKTSSKEVMLDEDEDAKVEGTGSGFIWDKFGHIVTNYHVVAKLATDTSGLQRCKVFLVDAKGNNFSREGKIIGFDPSYDLAVLKVDVDGYELKPVVIGESKNLHVGQSCFAIGNPYGYENTLTTGVISLDKLNPTW
;
A
#
# COMPACT_ATOMS: atom_id res chain seq x y z
N MET A 1 7.90 3.53 36.53
CA MET A 1 6.87 4.01 35.58
C MET A 1 7.58 4.44 34.31
N VAL A 2 7.61 3.58 33.30
CA VAL A 2 8.14 3.92 31.96
C VAL A 2 7.07 3.50 30.97
N ALA A 3 6.53 4.47 30.25
CA ALA A 3 5.46 4.27 29.27
C ALA A 3 6.04 3.65 27.99
N THR A 4 5.57 2.46 27.61
CA THR A 4 5.86 1.83 26.33
C THR A 4 4.79 2.21 25.31
N LYS A 5 5.22 2.88 24.24
CA LYS A 5 4.40 3.35 23.10
C LYS A 5 3.85 2.18 22.27
N PRO A 6 2.71 2.37 21.56
CA PRO A 6 2.06 1.33 20.76
C PRO A 6 2.90 0.94 19.54
N THR A 7 2.99 -0.37 19.30
CA THR A 7 3.70 -0.97 18.15
C THR A 7 2.67 -1.25 17.06
N ILE A 8 2.74 -0.51 15.95
CA ILE A 8 1.93 -0.76 14.75
C ILE A 8 2.63 -1.86 13.95
N THR A 9 1.96 -3.00 13.79
CA THR A 9 2.45 -4.11 12.96
C THR A 9 2.13 -3.80 11.49
N MET A 10 3.16 -3.55 10.69
CA MET A 10 3.09 -3.33 9.24
C MET A 10 3.48 -4.61 8.51
N PHE A 11 2.63 -5.07 7.58
CA PHE A 11 2.97 -6.13 6.63
C PHE A 11 3.51 -5.52 5.33
N SER A 12 4.67 -6.01 4.87
CA SER A 12 5.31 -5.63 3.61
C SER A 12 5.06 -6.69 2.56
N LEU A 13 4.53 -6.28 1.40
CA LEU A 13 4.49 -7.09 0.19
C LEU A 13 5.77 -6.83 -0.60
N GLN A 14 6.59 -7.87 -0.75
CA GLN A 14 7.88 -7.77 -1.43
C GLN A 14 7.67 -7.75 -2.95
N MET A 15 8.07 -6.62 -3.58
CA MET A 15 8.06 -6.44 -5.03
C MET A 15 9.22 -7.22 -5.67
N ASN A 16 8.91 -8.17 -6.54
CA ASN A 16 9.90 -8.76 -7.45
C ASN A 16 10.28 -7.73 -8.52
N LEU A 17 11.51 -7.23 -8.43
CA LEU A 17 12.12 -6.36 -9.44
C LEU A 17 12.41 -7.17 -10.71
N PHE A 18 11.70 -6.88 -11.81
CA PHE A 18 12.15 -7.25 -13.14
C PHE A 18 13.16 -6.21 -13.67
N PRO A 19 14.17 -6.62 -14.46
CA PRO A 19 15.27 -5.75 -14.84
C PRO A 19 14.86 -4.74 -15.92
N SER A 20 15.37 -3.51 -15.79
CA SER A 20 15.19 -2.43 -16.76
C SER A 20 15.83 -2.76 -18.13
N PRO A 21 15.28 -2.26 -19.25
CA PRO A 21 15.88 -2.47 -20.57
C PRO A 21 17.16 -1.64 -20.71
N THR A 22 18.29 -2.33 -20.89
CA THR A 22 19.57 -1.74 -21.30
C THR A 22 19.49 -1.20 -22.72
N LEU A 23 19.50 0.13 -22.88
CA LEU A 23 19.75 0.79 -24.16
C LEU A 23 21.25 0.74 -24.46
N THR A 24 21.68 -0.24 -25.24
CA THR A 24 23.04 -0.31 -25.81
C THR A 24 23.16 0.69 -26.96
N THR A 25 23.81 1.82 -26.72
CA THR A 25 24.27 2.74 -27.76
C THR A 25 25.53 2.19 -28.42
N HIS A 26 25.41 1.75 -29.67
CA HIS A 26 26.56 1.42 -30.51
C HIS A 26 27.29 2.70 -30.95
N SER A 27 28.43 3.01 -30.31
CA SER A 27 29.38 4.00 -30.81
C SER A 27 30.30 3.34 -31.85
N SER A 28 30.04 3.59 -33.14
CA SER A 28 30.98 3.23 -34.21
C SER A 28 32.01 4.34 -34.40
N THR A 29 33.19 4.18 -33.81
CA THR A 29 34.38 4.98 -34.12
C THR A 29 34.96 4.52 -35.46
N LYS A 30 34.82 5.32 -36.52
CA LYS A 30 35.61 5.16 -37.74
C LYS A 30 36.81 6.11 -37.69
N THR A 31 37.98 5.52 -37.46
CA THR A 31 39.30 6.13 -37.59
C THR A 31 39.64 6.38 -39.07
N LEU A 32 39.92 7.63 -39.43
CA LEU A 32 40.59 7.99 -40.70
C LEU A 32 42.11 7.82 -40.56
N PRO A 33 42.83 7.26 -41.55
CA PRO A 33 44.28 7.38 -41.62
C PRO A 33 44.69 8.63 -42.42
N THR A 34 45.70 9.32 -41.92
CA THR A 34 46.42 10.42 -42.59
C THR A 34 47.73 9.90 -43.16
N THR A 35 48.04 10.14 -44.44
CA THR A 35 49.43 10.39 -44.89
C THR A 35 49.54 11.09 -46.25
N THR A 36 50.16 12.28 -46.22
CA THR A 36 51.14 12.91 -47.15
C THR A 36 50.86 13.14 -48.65
N VAL A 37 50.61 14.43 -48.94
CA VAL A 37 51.32 15.37 -49.85
C VAL A 37 52.20 14.83 -51.00
N THR A 38 51.87 15.25 -52.24
CA THR A 38 52.81 15.88 -53.19
C THR A 38 52.09 16.93 -54.03
N ALA A 39 52.80 18.02 -54.36
CA ALA A 39 52.30 19.23 -55.00
C ALA A 39 52.34 19.15 -56.54
N THR A 40 51.44 19.86 -57.23
CA THR A 40 51.78 20.62 -58.47
C THR A 40 50.79 21.77 -58.72
N LYS A 41 51.35 22.93 -59.10
CA LYS A 41 50.75 24.24 -59.41
C LYS A 41 49.54 24.22 -60.36
N ARG A 42 48.58 25.14 -60.14
CA ARG A 42 48.23 26.24 -61.08
C ARG A 42 47.30 27.28 -60.43
N ARG A 43 47.44 28.51 -60.94
CA ARG A 43 46.93 29.81 -60.47
C ARG A 43 45.40 29.91 -60.40
N ALA A 44 44.87 30.63 -59.41
CA ALA A 44 43.87 31.70 -59.58
C ALA A 44 43.55 32.36 -58.23
N ILE A 45 43.73 33.69 -58.16
CA ILE A 45 43.22 34.56 -57.11
C ILE A 45 41.84 35.03 -57.57
N VAL A 46 40.75 34.74 -56.85
CA VAL A 46 39.55 35.59 -56.81
C VAL A 46 38.82 35.40 -55.46
N PHE A 47 38.63 36.53 -54.78
CA PHE A 47 37.69 36.84 -53.70
C PHE A 47 36.60 35.80 -53.36
N SER A 48 36.58 35.30 -52.13
CA SER A 48 35.34 34.81 -51.48
C SER A 48 35.37 34.95 -49.96
N SER A 49 35.73 36.14 -49.45
CA SER A 49 35.58 36.48 -48.03
C SER A 49 34.10 36.59 -47.57
N SER A 50 33.12 36.34 -48.44
CA SER A 50 31.70 36.59 -48.17
C SER A 50 30.86 35.33 -47.89
N LEU A 51 31.43 34.13 -47.85
CA LEU A 51 30.67 32.90 -47.56
C LEU A 51 30.89 32.34 -46.15
N VAL A 52 31.99 32.70 -45.48
CA VAL A 52 32.25 32.24 -44.11
C VAL A 52 31.39 33.01 -43.09
N VAL A 53 31.08 34.28 -43.36
CA VAL A 53 30.24 35.11 -42.46
C VAL A 53 28.77 34.67 -42.50
N ALA A 54 28.24 34.29 -43.67
CA ALA A 54 26.88 33.76 -43.78
C ALA A 54 26.73 32.37 -43.13
N SER A 55 27.78 31.54 -43.16
CA SER A 55 27.82 30.27 -42.43
C SER A 55 27.95 30.49 -40.91
N TRP A 56 28.63 31.55 -40.44
CA TRP A 56 28.72 31.92 -39.03
C TRP A 56 27.41 32.52 -38.50
N LEU A 57 26.70 33.31 -39.32
CA LEU A 57 25.36 33.84 -38.99
C LEU A 57 24.29 32.75 -38.99
N ASN A 58 24.41 31.70 -39.82
CA ASN A 58 23.58 30.50 -39.71
C ASN A 58 23.99 29.58 -38.54
N PHE A 59 25.26 29.61 -38.12
CA PHE A 59 25.73 28.89 -36.94
C PHE A 59 25.26 29.53 -35.62
N LEU A 60 25.08 30.85 -35.60
CA LEU A 60 24.40 31.56 -34.49
C LEU A 60 22.86 31.43 -34.55
N ASN A 61 22.31 30.96 -35.67
CA ASN A 61 20.93 30.51 -35.83
C ASN A 61 20.79 28.99 -35.64
N PHE A 62 21.74 28.32 -34.95
CA PHE A 62 21.51 26.97 -34.42
C PHE A 62 20.37 27.03 -33.40
N ASN A 63 19.16 26.77 -33.90
CA ASN A 63 17.95 26.34 -33.21
C ASN A 63 18.03 26.41 -31.66
N SER A 64 17.70 27.58 -31.11
CA SER A 64 17.34 27.75 -29.70
C SER A 64 15.94 27.19 -29.37
N ALA A 65 15.31 26.46 -30.31
CA ALA A 65 13.94 25.97 -30.20
C ALA A 65 13.78 24.59 -29.53
N GLN A 66 14.73 24.12 -28.72
CA GLN A 66 14.62 22.80 -28.05
C GLN A 66 14.61 22.71 -26.50
N PRO A 67 14.41 23.77 -25.69
CA PRO A 67 14.16 23.55 -24.26
C PRO A 67 12.72 23.11 -23.97
N LEU A 68 11.73 23.56 -24.76
CA LEU A 68 10.30 23.41 -24.43
C LEU A 68 9.76 21.99 -24.64
N SER A 69 10.16 21.31 -25.72
CA SER A 69 9.72 19.93 -26.00
C SER A 69 10.31 18.93 -25.01
N LEU A 70 11.57 19.12 -24.59
CA LEU A 70 12.23 18.30 -23.58
C LEU A 70 11.59 18.52 -22.20
N SER A 71 11.33 19.77 -21.82
CA SER A 71 10.64 20.08 -20.55
C SER A 71 9.21 19.52 -20.52
N LEU A 72 8.49 19.59 -21.64
CA LEU A 72 7.15 19.00 -21.77
C LEU A 72 7.21 17.46 -21.65
N SER A 73 8.17 16.82 -22.32
CA SER A 73 8.36 15.37 -22.21
C SER A 73 8.73 14.92 -20.79
N LEU A 74 9.57 15.68 -20.09
CA LEU A 74 9.94 15.40 -18.70
C LEU A 74 8.75 15.60 -17.75
N SER A 75 7.98 16.68 -17.92
CA SER A 75 6.77 16.90 -17.13
C SER A 75 5.72 15.82 -17.37
N GLN A 76 5.59 15.35 -18.61
CA GLN A 76 4.66 14.27 -18.94
C GLN A 76 5.12 12.94 -18.35
N GLN A 77 6.40 12.63 -18.42
CA GLN A 77 6.96 11.43 -17.81
C GLN A 77 6.77 11.42 -16.28
N LEU A 78 6.99 12.55 -15.60
CA LEU A 78 6.74 12.68 -14.16
C LEU A 78 5.25 12.47 -13.83
N GLN A 79 4.35 13.00 -14.66
CA GLN A 79 2.92 12.82 -14.47
C GLN A 79 2.50 11.35 -14.65
N ASP A 80 3.06 10.67 -15.64
CA ASP A 80 2.81 9.25 -15.89
C ASP A 80 3.32 8.37 -14.74
N GLU A 81 4.49 8.69 -14.17
CA GLU A 81 5.03 7.99 -12.99
C GLU A 81 4.15 8.18 -11.74
N LEU A 82 3.66 9.41 -11.49
CA LEU A 82 2.74 9.69 -10.39
C LEU A 82 1.40 8.96 -10.56
N GLN A 83 0.85 8.97 -11.79
CA GLN A 83 -0.38 8.26 -12.10
C GLN A 83 -0.21 6.75 -11.88
N GLN A 84 0.90 6.17 -12.32
CA GLN A 84 1.20 4.75 -12.07
C GLN A 84 1.29 4.43 -10.58
N GLN A 85 1.86 5.34 -9.78
CA GLN A 85 1.92 5.17 -8.34
C GLN A 85 0.53 5.22 -7.70
N GLU A 86 -0.33 6.15 -8.12
CA GLU A 86 -1.72 6.23 -7.67
C GLU A 86 -2.53 4.99 -8.07
N ASP A 87 -2.42 4.54 -9.32
CA ASP A 87 -3.09 3.35 -9.83
C ASP A 87 -2.68 2.10 -9.04
N HIS A 88 -1.39 1.98 -8.68
CA HIS A 88 -0.90 0.89 -7.86
C HIS A 88 -1.48 0.95 -6.43
N LEU A 89 -1.58 2.13 -5.82
CA LEU A 89 -2.20 2.31 -4.50
C LEU A 89 -3.68 1.94 -4.51
N VAL A 90 -4.41 2.38 -5.52
CA VAL A 90 -5.83 2.06 -5.70
C VAL A 90 -6.01 0.55 -5.84
N HIS A 91 -5.21 -0.10 -6.69
CA HIS A 91 -5.25 -1.54 -6.88
C HIS A 91 -4.92 -2.30 -5.60
N LEU A 92 -3.87 -1.90 -4.88
CA LEU A 92 -3.50 -2.48 -3.59
C LEU A 92 -4.67 -2.41 -2.61
N PHE A 93 -5.31 -1.24 -2.48
CA PHE A 93 -6.42 -1.04 -1.58
C PHE A 93 -7.64 -1.89 -1.96
N GLN A 94 -8.02 -1.91 -3.24
CA GLN A 94 -9.13 -2.73 -3.74
C GLN A 94 -8.89 -4.23 -3.50
N GLU A 95 -7.64 -4.69 -3.69
CA GLU A 95 -7.31 -6.09 -3.48
C GLU A 95 -7.25 -6.50 -2.02
N THR A 96 -6.80 -5.62 -1.12
CA THR A 96 -6.54 -5.96 0.29
C THR A 96 -7.65 -5.58 1.25
N SER A 97 -8.45 -4.56 0.95
CA SER A 97 -9.55 -4.11 1.81
C SER A 97 -10.60 -5.18 2.12
N PRO A 98 -10.95 -6.14 1.23
CA PRO A 98 -11.89 -7.22 1.57
C PRO A 98 -11.36 -8.18 2.63
N SER A 99 -10.04 -8.20 2.88
CA SER A 99 -9.42 -9.01 3.93
C SER A 99 -9.47 -8.35 5.31
N VAL A 100 -9.86 -7.07 5.39
CA VAL A 100 -9.91 -6.30 6.63
C VAL A 100 -11.34 -6.29 7.18
N VAL A 101 -11.46 -6.50 8.49
CA VAL A 101 -12.74 -6.62 9.18
C VAL A 101 -12.91 -5.51 10.21
N SER A 102 -14.17 -5.17 10.49
CA SER A 102 -14.52 -4.31 11.63
C SER A 102 -14.93 -5.18 12.81
N ILE A 103 -14.44 -4.83 14.00
CA ILE A 103 -14.73 -5.56 15.24
C ILE A 103 -15.42 -4.59 16.18
N LYS A 104 -16.59 -5.00 16.70
CA LYS A 104 -17.33 -4.26 17.71
C LYS A 104 -17.53 -5.13 18.94
N ASP A 105 -17.08 -4.63 20.07
CA ASP A 105 -17.37 -5.19 21.38
C ASP A 105 -18.66 -4.56 21.90
N ILE A 106 -19.66 -5.40 22.20
CA ILE A 106 -20.99 -4.97 22.60
C ILE A 106 -21.36 -5.61 23.94
N GLU A 107 -21.88 -4.79 24.85
CA GLU A 107 -22.45 -5.25 26.11
C GLU A 107 -23.97 -5.31 25.99
N LEU A 108 -24.54 -6.49 26.23
CA LEU A 108 -25.99 -6.69 26.24
C LEU A 108 -26.59 -6.07 27.51
N THR A 109 -27.52 -5.14 27.36
CA THR A 109 -28.23 -4.56 28.50
C THR A 109 -29.24 -5.57 29.05
N LYS A 110 -29.17 -5.90 30.35
CA LYS A 110 -30.18 -6.74 31.02
C LYS A 110 -31.51 -5.96 31.16
N VAL A 111 -32.36 -5.98 30.14
CA VAL A 111 -33.74 -5.51 30.29
C VAL A 111 -34.54 -6.56 31.07
N PRO A 112 -35.27 -6.22 32.15
CA PRO A 112 -36.12 -7.16 32.87
C PRO A 112 -37.21 -7.70 31.93
N LYS A 113 -37.17 -9.01 31.66
CA LYS A 113 -38.13 -9.72 30.81
C LYS A 113 -39.56 -9.52 31.30
N THR A 114 -40.28 -8.58 30.70
CA THR A 114 -41.72 -8.40 30.91
C THR A 114 -42.44 -8.36 29.56
N SER A 115 -42.31 -9.40 28.75
CA SER A 115 -43.27 -9.72 27.69
C SER A 115 -42.82 -10.98 26.96
N SER A 116 -43.65 -12.01 27.04
CA SER A 116 -43.64 -13.18 26.18
C SER A 116 -43.81 -12.77 24.72
N LYS A 117 -42.70 -12.64 23.97
CA LYS A 117 -42.75 -12.70 22.51
C LYS A 117 -41.46 -13.29 21.97
N GLU A 118 -41.57 -14.57 21.63
CA GLU A 118 -40.68 -15.30 20.76
C GLU A 118 -40.76 -14.67 19.37
N VAL A 119 -39.92 -13.67 19.13
CA VAL A 119 -39.67 -13.06 17.81
C VAL A 119 -38.19 -12.77 17.76
N MET A 120 -37.52 -13.30 16.74
CA MET A 120 -36.13 -13.01 16.40
C MET A 120 -36.01 -11.54 15.98
N LEU A 121 -35.91 -10.67 16.98
CA LEU A 121 -35.69 -9.23 16.83
C LEU A 121 -34.20 -8.98 16.98
N ASP A 122 -33.64 -8.21 16.05
CA ASP A 122 -32.23 -7.86 15.96
C ASP A 122 -31.65 -7.50 17.34
N GLU A 123 -30.69 -8.31 17.82
CA GLU A 123 -30.04 -8.18 19.14
C GLU A 123 -29.25 -6.85 19.32
N ASP A 124 -29.29 -5.96 18.34
CA ASP A 124 -28.48 -4.74 18.28
C ASP A 124 -29.16 -3.49 18.84
N GLU A 125 -30.49 -3.43 19.01
CA GLU A 125 -31.16 -2.17 19.46
C GLU A 125 -30.93 -1.86 20.96
N ASP A 126 -30.68 -2.87 21.79
CA ASP A 126 -30.44 -2.71 23.24
C ASP A 126 -28.97 -2.98 23.64
N ALA A 127 -28.05 -3.04 22.67
CA ALA A 127 -26.64 -3.34 22.90
C ALA A 127 -25.79 -2.05 22.96
N LYS A 128 -25.03 -1.89 24.04
CA LYS A 128 -24.12 -0.75 24.19
C LYS A 128 -22.77 -1.10 23.56
N VAL A 129 -22.35 -0.32 22.56
CA VAL A 129 -21.01 -0.46 21.97
C VAL A 129 -19.96 0.04 22.96
N GLU A 130 -19.10 -0.87 23.38
CA GLU A 130 -18.10 -0.68 24.45
C GLU A 130 -16.70 -0.42 23.92
N GLY A 131 -16.43 -0.89 22.70
CA GLY A 131 -15.16 -0.78 22.02
C GLY A 131 -15.31 -1.12 20.54
N THR A 132 -14.49 -0.50 19.70
CA THR A 132 -14.39 -0.84 18.28
C THR A 132 -12.94 -0.94 17.85
N GLY A 133 -12.69 -1.72 16.81
CA GLY A 133 -11.37 -1.91 16.27
C GLY A 133 -11.41 -2.56 14.89
N SER A 134 -10.24 -2.98 14.44
CA SER A 134 -10.09 -3.67 13.16
C SER A 134 -9.32 -4.96 13.34
N GLY A 135 -9.49 -5.85 12.39
CA GLY A 135 -8.69 -7.06 12.27
C GLY A 135 -8.54 -7.44 10.82
N PHE A 136 -7.97 -8.60 10.56
CA PHE A 136 -7.89 -9.15 9.22
C PHE A 136 -8.13 -10.66 9.22
N ILE A 137 -8.60 -11.15 8.08
CA ILE A 137 -8.89 -12.56 7.84
C ILE A 137 -7.56 -13.31 7.67
N TRP A 138 -7.32 -14.29 8.54
CA TRP A 138 -6.12 -15.13 8.53
C TRP A 138 -6.25 -16.29 7.54
N ASP A 139 -7.40 -16.93 7.48
CA ASP A 139 -7.64 -18.07 6.60
C ASP A 139 -9.10 -18.22 6.17
N LYS A 140 -9.35 -19.19 5.29
CA LYS A 140 -10.69 -19.52 4.77
C LYS A 140 -11.60 -20.19 5.80
N PHE A 141 -11.08 -20.59 6.96
CA PHE A 141 -11.86 -21.22 8.01
C PHE A 141 -12.51 -20.20 8.95
N GLY A 142 -12.28 -18.90 8.73
CA GLY A 142 -12.89 -17.84 9.53
C GLY A 142 -12.08 -17.49 10.77
N HIS A 143 -10.76 -17.74 10.76
CA HIS A 143 -9.88 -17.17 11.78
C HIS A 143 -9.56 -15.70 11.46
N ILE A 144 -9.63 -14.86 12.48
CA ILE A 144 -9.43 -13.41 12.38
C ILE A 144 -8.38 -13.01 13.40
N VAL A 145 -7.37 -12.27 12.96
CA VAL A 145 -6.33 -11.73 13.82
C VAL A 145 -6.64 -10.26 14.11
N THR A 146 -6.52 -9.87 15.37
CA THR A 146 -6.69 -8.49 15.84
C THR A 146 -5.76 -8.23 17.03
N ASN A 147 -5.78 -7.01 17.55
CA ASN A 147 -5.09 -6.67 18.77
C ASN A 147 -5.85 -7.15 20.00
N TYR A 148 -5.13 -7.57 21.04
CA TYR A 148 -5.74 -8.00 22.30
C TYR A 148 -6.56 -6.88 22.94
N HIS A 149 -6.06 -5.64 22.93
CA HIS A 149 -6.77 -4.51 23.53
C HIS A 149 -8.15 -4.24 22.89
N VAL A 150 -8.38 -4.65 21.64
CA VAL A 150 -9.67 -4.52 20.95
C VAL A 150 -10.73 -5.42 21.58
N VAL A 151 -10.32 -6.59 22.09
CA VAL A 151 -11.20 -7.64 22.62
C VAL A 151 -10.99 -7.88 24.12
N ALA A 152 -10.26 -6.99 24.80
CA ALA A 152 -9.84 -7.21 26.19
C ALA A 152 -11.02 -7.29 27.16
N LYS A 153 -12.10 -6.53 26.92
CA LYS A 153 -13.29 -6.59 27.77
C LYS A 153 -14.04 -7.91 27.58
N LEU A 154 -14.23 -8.35 26.33
CA LEU A 154 -14.74 -9.69 26.06
C LEU A 154 -13.87 -10.80 26.68
N ALA A 155 -12.54 -10.69 26.60
CA ALA A 155 -11.61 -11.69 27.13
C ALA A 155 -11.61 -11.78 28.67
N THR A 156 -11.92 -10.66 29.35
CA THR A 156 -11.95 -10.57 30.81
C THR A 156 -13.38 -10.61 31.37
N ASP A 157 -14.38 -10.80 30.51
CA ASP A 157 -15.78 -10.77 30.91
C ASP A 157 -16.11 -11.94 31.86
N THR A 158 -16.66 -11.58 33.01
CA THR A 158 -17.22 -12.55 33.97
C THR A 158 -18.75 -12.46 34.00
N SER A 159 -19.34 -11.44 33.39
CA SER A 159 -20.78 -11.17 33.40
C SER A 159 -21.56 -12.04 32.41
N GLY A 160 -20.89 -12.54 31.36
CA GLY A 160 -21.50 -13.30 30.26
C GLY A 160 -22.36 -12.43 29.34
N LEU A 161 -22.26 -11.10 29.47
CA LEU A 161 -23.03 -10.13 28.70
C LEU A 161 -22.24 -9.52 27.55
N GLN A 162 -20.92 -9.67 27.54
CA GLN A 162 -20.09 -9.18 26.44
C GLN A 162 -20.22 -10.10 25.23
N ARG A 163 -20.35 -9.51 24.04
CA ARG A 163 -20.36 -10.20 22.75
C ARG A 163 -19.44 -9.44 21.80
N CYS A 164 -18.80 -10.16 20.89
CA CYS A 164 -18.05 -9.55 19.80
C CYS A 164 -18.80 -9.76 18.49
N LYS A 165 -19.11 -8.67 17.80
CA LYS A 165 -19.68 -8.69 16.46
C LYS A 165 -18.62 -8.28 15.45
N VAL A 166 -18.41 -9.13 14.46
CA VAL A 166 -17.45 -8.90 13.38
C VAL A 166 -18.22 -8.61 12.10
N PHE A 167 -17.84 -7.53 11.41
CA PHE A 167 -18.37 -7.15 10.10
C PHE A 167 -17.31 -7.43 9.03
N LEU A 168 -17.70 -8.16 7.99
CA LEU A 168 -16.83 -8.65 6.94
C LEU A 168 -17.45 -8.42 5.56
N VAL A 169 -16.62 -8.54 4.53
CA VAL A 169 -17.01 -8.58 3.12
C VAL A 169 -16.62 -9.95 2.57
N ASP A 170 -17.54 -10.62 1.86
CA ASP A 170 -17.22 -11.87 1.19
C ASP A 170 -16.42 -11.63 -0.11
N ALA A 171 -15.90 -12.70 -0.72
CA ALA A 171 -15.15 -12.62 -1.97
C ALA A 171 -15.98 -12.08 -3.16
N LYS A 172 -17.31 -11.99 -3.02
CA LYS A 172 -18.24 -11.44 -4.02
C LYS A 172 -18.60 -9.98 -3.76
N GLY A 173 -18.10 -9.38 -2.68
CA GLY A 173 -18.38 -7.99 -2.30
C GLY A 173 -19.62 -7.80 -1.42
N ASN A 174 -20.23 -8.86 -0.90
CA ASN A 174 -21.39 -8.76 -0.01
C ASN A 174 -20.94 -8.52 1.43
N ASN A 175 -21.50 -7.49 2.06
CA ASN A 175 -21.31 -7.22 3.48
C ASN A 175 -22.14 -8.19 4.32
N PHE A 176 -21.55 -8.74 5.38
CA PHE A 176 -22.25 -9.54 6.37
C PHE A 176 -21.61 -9.40 7.75
N SER A 177 -22.33 -9.83 8.79
CA SER A 177 -21.81 -9.83 10.15
C SER A 177 -22.00 -11.18 10.84
N ARG A 178 -21.09 -11.49 11.76
CA ARG A 178 -21.06 -12.75 12.53
C ARG A 178 -20.59 -12.50 13.96
N GLU A 179 -21.01 -13.38 14.85
CA GLU A 179 -20.46 -13.44 16.20
C GLU A 179 -19.01 -13.95 16.14
N GLY A 180 -18.09 -13.22 16.77
CA GLY A 180 -16.69 -13.59 16.92
C GLY A 180 -16.44 -14.24 18.28
N LYS A 181 -15.92 -15.46 18.27
CA LYS A 181 -15.53 -16.18 19.50
C LYS A 181 -14.02 -16.14 19.67
N ILE A 182 -13.53 -15.80 20.85
CA ILE A 182 -12.10 -15.83 21.14
C ILE A 182 -11.63 -17.28 21.17
N ILE A 183 -10.64 -17.62 20.35
CA ILE A 183 -9.98 -18.94 20.37
C ILE A 183 -8.64 -18.91 21.09
N GLY A 184 -8.01 -17.73 21.18
CA GLY A 184 -6.76 -17.53 21.90
C GLY A 184 -6.32 -16.07 21.88
N PHE A 185 -5.52 -15.68 22.86
CA PHE A 185 -4.94 -14.33 22.94
C PHE A 185 -3.61 -14.35 23.68
N ASP A 186 -2.76 -13.38 23.38
CA ASP A 186 -1.50 -13.11 24.06
C ASP A 186 -1.38 -11.61 24.37
N PRO A 187 -1.58 -11.21 25.64
CA PRO A 187 -1.46 -9.80 26.05
C PRO A 187 -0.03 -9.25 25.92
N SER A 188 1.00 -10.11 25.93
CA SER A 188 2.42 -9.68 25.90
C SER A 188 2.80 -9.11 24.53
N TYR A 189 2.20 -9.65 23.47
CA TYR A 189 2.38 -9.18 22.08
C TYR A 189 1.19 -8.35 21.57
N ASP A 190 0.19 -8.09 22.43
CA ASP A 190 -1.07 -7.42 22.09
C ASP A 190 -1.78 -8.07 20.89
N LEU A 191 -1.89 -9.40 20.89
CA LEU A 191 -2.51 -10.20 19.83
C LEU A 191 -3.69 -11.00 20.35
N ALA A 192 -4.73 -11.12 19.52
CA ALA A 192 -5.86 -12.02 19.76
C ALA A 192 -6.34 -12.64 18.45
N VAL A 193 -6.88 -13.85 18.56
CA VAL A 193 -7.48 -14.58 17.46
C VAL A 193 -8.93 -14.89 17.76
N LEU A 194 -9.80 -14.48 16.83
CA LEU A 194 -11.23 -14.76 16.84
C LEU A 194 -11.55 -15.83 15.80
N LYS A 195 -12.63 -16.58 16.05
CA LYS A 195 -13.27 -17.48 15.10
C LYS A 195 -14.68 -16.99 14.82
N VAL A 196 -15.00 -16.84 13.54
CA VAL A 196 -16.36 -16.57 13.05
C VAL A 196 -16.88 -17.77 12.27
N ASP A 197 -18.20 -17.92 12.23
CA ASP A 197 -18.85 -18.90 11.35
C ASP A 197 -18.99 -18.34 9.93
N VAL A 198 -18.50 -19.08 8.95
CA VAL A 198 -18.37 -18.65 7.55
C VAL A 198 -19.24 -19.49 6.61
N ASP A 199 -20.13 -20.32 7.14
CA ASP A 199 -20.98 -21.20 6.32
C ASP A 199 -21.77 -20.39 5.27
N GLY A 200 -21.53 -20.73 4.01
CA GLY A 200 -22.14 -20.07 2.85
C GLY A 200 -21.38 -18.85 2.30
N TYR A 201 -20.27 -18.44 2.90
CA TYR A 201 -19.48 -17.27 2.50
C TYR A 201 -18.04 -17.66 2.17
N GLU A 202 -17.52 -17.18 1.04
CA GLU A 202 -16.11 -17.33 0.72
C GLU A 202 -15.35 -16.11 1.23
N LEU A 203 -14.35 -16.33 2.09
CA LEU A 203 -13.50 -15.27 2.61
C LEU A 203 -12.25 -15.05 1.72
N LYS A 204 -11.70 -13.83 1.77
CA LYS A 204 -10.40 -13.49 1.16
C LYS A 204 -9.34 -13.30 2.26
N PRO A 205 -8.51 -14.31 2.56
CA PRO A 205 -7.43 -14.17 3.54
C PRO A 205 -6.37 -13.18 3.08
N VAL A 206 -5.70 -12.55 4.04
CA VAL A 206 -4.55 -11.69 3.76
C VAL A 206 -3.36 -12.51 3.22
N VAL A 207 -2.57 -11.91 2.33
CA VAL A 207 -1.29 -12.48 1.92
C VAL A 207 -0.24 -12.12 2.96
N ILE A 208 0.37 -13.14 3.59
CA ILE A 208 1.38 -12.94 4.62
C ILE A 208 2.75 -12.69 3.98
N GLY A 209 3.33 -11.53 4.28
CA GLY A 209 4.71 -11.18 3.94
C GLY A 209 5.72 -11.50 5.04
N GLU A 210 6.99 -11.20 4.79
CA GLU A 210 8.08 -11.37 5.76
C GLU A 210 8.47 -10.03 6.40
N SER A 211 8.53 -9.98 7.73
CA SER A 211 8.94 -8.79 8.49
C SER A 211 10.43 -8.74 8.82
N LYS A 212 11.18 -9.82 8.62
CA LYS A 212 12.61 -9.92 8.98
C LYS A 212 13.56 -9.15 8.04
N ASN A 213 13.11 -8.88 6.82
CA ASN A 213 13.90 -8.27 5.74
C ASN A 213 13.40 -6.87 5.37
N LEU A 214 12.75 -6.19 6.32
CA LEU A 214 12.27 -4.82 6.14
C LEU A 214 13.46 -3.85 6.14
N HIS A 215 13.35 -2.80 5.33
CA HIS A 215 14.33 -1.73 5.28
C HIS A 215 13.66 -0.41 5.66
N VAL A 216 14.35 0.39 6.47
CA VAL A 216 13.93 1.77 6.78
C VAL A 216 13.81 2.56 5.47
N GLY A 217 12.70 3.27 5.31
CA GLY A 217 12.36 4.00 4.07
C GLY A 217 11.50 3.22 3.08
N GLN A 218 11.26 1.92 3.26
CA GLN A 218 10.30 1.18 2.44
C GLN A 218 8.88 1.72 2.63
N SER A 219 8.10 1.79 1.56
CA SER A 219 6.68 2.17 1.63
C SER A 219 5.88 1.17 2.45
N CYS A 220 4.92 1.68 3.22
CA CYS A 220 4.06 0.86 4.06
C CYS A 220 2.64 1.44 4.11
N PHE A 221 1.67 0.54 4.26
CA PHE A 221 0.25 0.85 4.13
C PHE A 221 -0.51 0.30 5.32
N ALA A 222 -1.21 1.17 6.04
CA ALA A 222 -2.10 0.79 7.11
C ALA A 222 -3.54 0.87 6.61
N ILE A 223 -4.25 -0.26 6.67
CA ILE A 223 -5.66 -0.36 6.30
C ILE A 223 -6.46 -0.73 7.56
N GLY A 224 -7.56 -0.04 7.78
CA GLY A 224 -8.44 -0.30 8.93
C GLY A 224 -9.91 -0.08 8.58
N ASN A 225 -10.79 -0.60 9.43
CA ASN A 225 -12.23 -0.33 9.39
C ASN A 225 -12.79 -0.26 10.82
N PRO A 226 -12.48 0.79 11.59
CA PRO A 226 -12.90 0.88 12.99
C PRO A 226 -14.40 1.16 13.18
N TYR A 227 -15.11 1.65 12.15
CA TYR A 227 -16.51 2.06 12.26
C TYR A 227 -17.51 1.09 11.59
N GLY A 228 -17.03 0.24 10.68
CA GLY A 228 -17.83 -0.78 9.99
C GLY A 228 -18.59 -0.25 8.77
N TYR A 229 -18.16 0.88 8.19
CA TYR A 229 -18.75 1.43 6.96
C TYR A 229 -17.79 1.24 5.79
N GLU A 230 -16.76 2.09 5.74
CA GLU A 230 -15.74 2.11 4.69
C GLU A 230 -14.37 1.88 5.31
N ASN A 231 -13.51 1.19 4.57
CA ASN A 231 -12.13 1.00 4.97
C ASN A 231 -11.34 2.30 4.78
N THR A 232 -10.38 2.55 5.65
CA THR A 232 -9.44 3.67 5.55
C THR A 232 -8.07 3.16 5.11
N LEU A 233 -7.34 3.99 4.36
CA LEU A 233 -5.95 3.74 3.96
C LEU A 233 -5.08 4.89 4.44
N THR A 234 -3.98 4.56 5.11
CA THR A 234 -2.90 5.50 5.43
C THR A 234 -1.60 5.00 4.82
N THR A 235 -0.89 5.88 4.13
CA THR A 235 0.42 5.59 3.53
C THR A 235 1.54 6.20 4.36
N GLY A 236 2.69 5.53 4.38
CA GLY A 236 3.88 6.02 5.06
C GLY A 236 5.12 5.25 4.63
N VAL A 237 6.18 5.38 5.42
CA VAL A 237 7.40 4.61 5.27
C VAL A 237 7.77 3.92 6.57
N ILE A 238 8.44 2.77 6.46
CA ILE A 238 9.03 2.06 7.60
C ILE A 238 10.05 2.99 8.26
N SER A 239 9.79 3.35 9.51
CA SER A 239 10.59 4.34 10.25
C SER A 239 11.66 3.72 11.15
N LEU A 240 11.44 2.50 11.63
CA LEU A 240 12.39 1.78 12.48
C LEU A 240 12.27 0.28 12.27
N ASP A 241 13.41 -0.37 12.07
CA ASP A 241 13.53 -1.83 12.16
C ASP A 241 14.26 -2.18 13.46
N LYS A 242 13.53 -2.83 14.38
CA LYS A 242 14.03 -3.22 15.69
C LYS A 242 14.83 -4.53 15.64
N LEU A 243 14.73 -5.29 14.55
CA LEU A 243 15.43 -6.56 14.36
C LEU A 243 16.82 -6.40 13.76
N ASN A 244 17.13 -5.24 13.16
CA ASN A 244 18.45 -4.90 12.66
C ASN A 244 18.90 -3.51 13.17
N PRO A 245 19.39 -3.42 14.43
CA PRO A 245 19.77 -2.17 15.07
C PRO A 245 21.16 -1.70 14.62
N THR A 246 21.34 -1.41 13.33
CA THR A 246 22.61 -0.88 12.80
C THR A 246 22.64 0.64 12.64
N TRP A 247 21.77 1.35 13.35
CA TRP A 247 21.76 2.81 13.42
C TRP A 247 21.51 3.30 14.85
#